data_AF-A0A4Q6C4M8-F1
#
_entry.id   AF-A0A4Q6C4M8-F1
#
_cell.length_a   1.000
_cell.length_b   1.000
_cell.length_c   1.000
_cell.angle_alpha   90.00
_cell.angle_beta   90.00
_cell.angle_gamma   90.00
#
_symmetry.space_group_name_H-M   'P 1'
#
loop_
_entity.id
_entity.type
_entity.pdbx_description
1 polymer ?
#
loop_
_entity_poly.entity_id
_entity_poly.type
_entity_poly.pdbx_seq_one_letter_code
_entity_poly.pdbx_strand_id
1 'polypeptide(L)'
;MAINRTLNVSVDFNCVHRPDGGYGGTASYTQTGCMPSNMGTLVDGNGNISLENTPDFDPNLYNESVDILFTLATPAAITPDNTTTQVVWARVNGVGATITVPQGGSASEFQVITSPSSPNLLTIVDNDDDSNTYNYKPAVELPDLGNYYISLDPQIVNKPK
;
A
#
# COMPACT_ATOMS: atom_id res chain seq x y z
N MET A 1 5.71 -19.35 18.66
CA MET A 1 5.43 -19.12 17.22
C MET A 1 5.93 -17.73 16.92
N ALA A 2 6.77 -17.59 15.91
CA ALA A 2 7.24 -16.28 15.46
C ALA A 2 6.07 -15.53 14.79
N ILE A 3 5.93 -14.24 15.08
CA ILE A 3 4.85 -13.38 14.58
C ILE A 3 5.38 -12.55 13.41
N ASN A 4 4.59 -12.32 12.36
CA ASN A 4 4.95 -11.38 11.29
C ASN A 4 5.14 -9.98 11.86
N ARG A 5 6.16 -9.28 11.35
CA ARG A 5 6.26 -7.83 11.58
C ARG A 5 5.13 -7.16 10.82
N THR A 6 4.64 -6.03 11.32
CA THR A 6 3.51 -5.33 10.70
C THR A 6 3.84 -3.86 10.56
N LEU A 7 3.63 -3.29 9.37
CA LEU A 7 3.67 -1.86 9.12
C LEU A 7 2.27 -1.38 8.75
N ASN A 8 1.75 -0.41 9.49
CA ASN A 8 0.45 0.21 9.21
C ASN A 8 0.66 1.55 8.51
N VAL A 9 0.00 1.72 7.37
CA VAL A 9 0.09 2.89 6.50
C VAL A 9 -1.32 3.41 6.22
N SER A 10 -1.57 4.67 6.56
CA SER A 10 -2.76 5.39 6.09
C SER A 10 -2.51 5.88 4.67
N VAL A 11 -3.53 5.75 3.82
CA VAL A 11 -3.51 6.22 2.43
C VAL A 11 -4.64 7.22 2.23
N ASP A 12 -4.30 8.45 1.91
CA ASP A 12 -5.25 9.50 1.57
C ASP A 12 -5.27 9.70 0.05
N PHE A 13 -6.41 9.42 -0.59
CA PHE A 13 -6.58 9.58 -2.02
C PHE A 13 -7.18 10.95 -2.35
N ASN A 14 -6.46 11.74 -3.15
CA ASN A 14 -6.90 13.02 -3.66
C ASN A 14 -7.54 12.83 -5.04
N CYS A 15 -8.87 12.69 -5.08
CA CYS A 15 -9.61 12.48 -6.32
C CYS A 15 -9.74 13.78 -7.12
N VAL A 16 -9.51 13.70 -8.43
CA VAL A 16 -9.64 14.81 -9.39
C VAL A 16 -10.59 14.42 -10.51
N HIS A 17 -11.65 15.21 -10.70
CA HIS A 17 -12.49 15.14 -11.88
C HIS A 17 -11.84 15.96 -13.00
N ARG A 18 -11.55 15.30 -14.11
CA ARG A 18 -10.86 15.88 -15.26
C ARG A 18 -11.86 16.49 -16.26
N PRO A 19 -11.46 17.50 -17.04
CA PRO A 19 -12.34 18.15 -18.02
C PRO A 19 -12.86 17.22 -19.13
N ASP A 20 -12.23 16.07 -19.33
CA ASP A 20 -12.65 15.02 -20.26
C ASP A 20 -13.80 14.15 -19.72
N GLY A 21 -14.31 14.44 -18.51
CA GLY A 21 -15.33 13.65 -17.82
C GLY A 21 -14.78 12.42 -17.09
N GLY A 22 -13.46 12.22 -17.09
CA GLY A 22 -12.80 11.12 -16.40
C GLY A 22 -12.36 11.49 -14.99
N TYR A 23 -11.97 10.48 -14.21
CA TYR A 23 -11.43 10.67 -12.87
C TYR A 23 -9.94 10.31 -12.85
N GLY A 24 -9.20 10.88 -11.90
CA GLY A 24 -7.79 10.63 -11.64
C GLY A 24 -7.46 11.02 -10.21
N GLY A 25 -6.18 11.01 -9.85
CA GLY A 25 -5.78 11.48 -8.53
C GLY A 25 -4.36 11.10 -8.15
N THR A 26 -3.95 11.56 -6.98
CA THR A 26 -2.71 11.17 -6.32
C THR A 26 -3.03 10.63 -4.94
N ALA A 27 -2.09 9.90 -4.35
CA ALA A 27 -2.23 9.40 -2.99
C ALA A 27 -1.05 9.84 -2.13
N SER A 28 -1.33 10.10 -0.86
CA SER A 28 -0.33 10.33 0.17
C SER A 28 -0.31 9.13 1.12
N TYR A 29 0.88 8.73 1.56
CA TYR A 29 1.10 7.56 2.40
C TYR A 29 1.74 8.02 3.70
N THR A 30 1.18 7.61 4.84
CA THR A 30 1.67 7.99 6.16
C THR A 30 1.74 6.79 7.07
N GLN A 31 2.89 6.52 7.67
CA GLN A 31 3.01 5.50 8.70
C GLN A 31 2.14 5.88 9.91
N THR A 32 1.23 5.00 10.29
CA THR A 32 0.37 5.19 11.47
C THR A 32 0.81 4.34 12.66
N GLY A 33 1.59 3.28 12.40
CA GLY A 33 2.14 2.44 13.45
C GLY A 33 2.89 1.25 12.89
N CYS A 34 3.55 0.50 13.76
CA CYS A 34 4.27 -0.70 13.40
C CYS A 34 4.31 -1.68 14.58
N MET A 35 4.57 -2.94 14.28
CA MET A 35 4.82 -3.99 15.25
C MET A 35 6.06 -4.79 14.82
N PRO A 36 7.11 -4.85 15.65
CA PRO A 36 7.23 -4.20 16.95
C PRO A 36 7.29 -2.66 16.87
N SER A 37 6.91 -1.97 17.94
CA SER A 37 6.73 -0.51 17.96
C SER A 37 8.04 0.28 17.80
N ASN A 38 9.19 -0.39 17.91
CA ASN A 38 10.52 0.19 17.79
C ASN A 38 11.08 0.11 16.36
N MET A 39 10.33 -0.37 15.37
CA MET A 39 10.77 -0.43 13.97
C MET A 39 11.12 0.93 13.33
N GLY A 40 10.94 2.06 14.04
CA GLY A 40 11.31 3.38 13.55
C GLY A 40 10.35 3.92 12.48
N THR A 41 10.82 4.92 11.73
CA THR A 41 10.08 5.53 10.61
C THR A 41 10.50 4.84 9.32
N LEU A 42 9.62 4.01 8.80
CA LEU A 42 9.82 3.20 7.60
C LEU A 42 9.21 3.85 6.37
N VAL A 43 8.23 4.75 6.53
CA VAL A 43 7.60 5.49 5.43
C VAL A 43 8.19 6.90 5.36
N ASP A 44 8.85 7.24 4.25
CA ASP A 44 9.37 8.59 4.02
C ASP A 44 8.29 9.59 3.57
N GLY A 45 8.66 10.87 3.44
CA GLY A 45 7.72 11.92 3.03
C GLY A 45 7.20 11.81 1.59
N ASN A 46 7.79 10.96 0.77
CA ASN A 46 7.32 10.64 -0.59
C ASN A 46 6.43 9.38 -0.60
N GLY A 47 6.23 8.75 0.56
CA GLY A 47 5.50 7.50 0.68
C GLY A 47 6.33 6.26 0.38
N ASN A 48 7.65 6.40 0.23
CA ASN A 48 8.51 5.24 0.04
C ASN A 48 8.65 4.47 1.34
N ILE A 49 8.52 3.16 1.26
CA ILE A 49 8.74 2.26 2.40
C ILE A 49 10.18 1.75 2.36
N SER A 50 10.89 1.84 3.47
CA SER A 50 12.28 1.41 3.64
C SER A 50 12.38 0.55 4.89
N LEU A 51 12.53 -0.76 4.70
CA LEU A 51 12.68 -1.72 5.81
C LEU A 51 14.12 -1.79 6.34
N GLU A 52 15.05 -1.00 5.79
CA GLU A 52 16.48 -0.98 6.18
C GLU A 52 16.70 -0.47 7.62
N ASN A 53 15.71 0.23 8.19
CA ASN A 53 15.80 0.91 9.48
C ASN A 53 14.97 0.27 10.59
N THR A 54 14.74 -1.05 10.59
CA THR A 54 14.04 -1.73 11.69
C THR A 54 15.01 -2.17 12.78
N PRO A 55 15.28 -1.39 13.85
CA PRO A 55 16.17 -1.82 14.93
C PRO A 55 15.50 -2.91 15.81
N ASP A 56 16.34 -3.83 16.28
CA ASP A 56 16.05 -5.02 17.11
C ASP A 56 15.04 -6.01 16.52
N PHE A 57 15.51 -6.73 15.49
CA PHE A 57 15.02 -8.06 15.16
C PHE A 57 15.33 -9.03 16.31
N ASP A 58 14.33 -9.39 17.13
CA ASP A 58 14.41 -10.58 17.99
C ASP A 58 13.91 -11.81 17.21
N PRO A 59 14.82 -12.64 16.66
CA PRO A 59 14.45 -13.83 15.89
C PRO A 59 13.65 -14.86 16.71
N ASN A 60 13.63 -14.75 18.04
CA ASN A 60 12.86 -15.67 18.88
C ASN A 60 11.38 -15.27 18.98
N LEU A 61 11.03 -14.03 18.61
CA LEU A 61 9.68 -13.47 18.71
C LEU A 61 9.06 -13.19 17.34
N TYR A 62 9.86 -12.74 16.37
CA TYR A 62 9.38 -12.33 15.05
C TYR A 62 10.04 -13.14 13.95
N ASN A 63 9.30 -13.38 12.86
CA ASN A 63 9.89 -13.96 11.65
C ASN A 63 10.40 -12.85 10.73
N GLU A 64 11.05 -13.27 9.65
CA GLU A 64 11.63 -12.39 8.64
C GLU A 64 10.55 -11.71 7.79
N SER A 65 9.34 -12.24 7.76
CA SER A 65 8.20 -11.69 7.00
C SER A 65 7.71 -10.34 7.53
N VAL A 66 7.27 -9.48 6.61
CA VAL A 66 6.66 -8.18 6.92
C VAL A 66 5.32 -8.03 6.22
N ASP A 67 4.27 -7.80 7.01
CA ASP A 67 2.96 -7.46 6.51
C ASP A 67 2.82 -5.93 6.43
N ILE A 68 2.55 -5.40 5.25
CA ILE A 68 2.29 -3.98 5.03
C ILE A 68 0.79 -3.78 4.84
N LEU A 69 0.16 -3.07 5.78
CA LEU A 69 -1.27 -2.82 5.82
C LEU A 69 -1.55 -1.39 5.38
N PHE A 70 -2.13 -1.24 4.20
CA PHE A 70 -2.60 0.03 3.67
C PHE A 70 -4.09 0.22 3.99
N THR A 71 -4.39 1.20 4.83
CA THR A 71 -5.77 1.61 5.14
C THR A 71 -6.11 2.86 4.36
N LEU A 72 -7.05 2.74 3.43
CA LEU A 72 -7.53 3.81 2.61
C LEU A 72 -8.54 4.69 3.37
N ALA A 73 -8.28 5.98 3.42
CA ALA A 73 -9.25 6.96 3.89
C ALA A 73 -10.39 7.09 2.87
N THR A 74 -11.61 6.93 3.35
CA THR A 74 -12.83 7.06 2.53
C THR A 74 -13.93 7.72 3.37
N PRO A 75 -14.78 8.60 2.78
CA PRO A 75 -14.79 9.02 1.38
C PRO A 75 -13.65 9.99 1.01
N ALA A 76 -13.27 10.02 -0.28
CA ALA A 76 -12.35 11.02 -0.81
C ALA A 76 -13.11 12.24 -1.33
N ALA A 77 -12.53 13.42 -1.16
CA ALA A 77 -13.01 14.65 -1.79
C ALA A 77 -12.63 14.67 -3.28
N ILE A 78 -13.57 15.11 -4.12
CA ILE A 78 -13.37 15.31 -5.56
C ILE A 78 -13.11 16.79 -5.82
N THR A 79 -11.95 17.08 -6.41
CA THR A 79 -11.60 18.41 -6.90
C THR A 79 -11.83 18.49 -8.42
N PRO A 80 -12.35 19.60 -8.98
CA PRO A 80 -12.79 20.84 -8.32
C PRO A 80 -14.24 20.84 -7.83
N ASP A 81 -14.97 19.73 -8.01
CA ASP A 81 -16.42 19.67 -7.79
C ASP A 81 -16.84 19.88 -6.32
N ASN A 82 -15.91 19.71 -5.37
CA ASN A 82 -16.15 19.74 -3.92
C ASN A 82 -17.22 18.75 -3.45
N THR A 83 -17.38 17.64 -4.19
CA THR A 83 -18.20 16.49 -3.80
C THR A 83 -17.33 15.43 -3.14
N THR A 84 -17.95 14.35 -2.65
CA THR A 84 -17.23 13.21 -2.07
C THR A 84 -17.64 11.92 -2.75
N THR A 85 -16.71 10.96 -2.85
CA THR A 85 -16.98 9.62 -3.40
C THR A 85 -16.38 8.55 -2.51
N GLN A 86 -17.02 7.39 -2.45
CA GLN A 86 -16.40 6.23 -1.81
C GLN A 86 -15.19 5.78 -2.62
N VAL A 87 -14.13 5.39 -1.92
CA VAL A 87 -12.92 4.83 -2.51
C VAL A 87 -12.62 3.51 -1.84
N VAL A 88 -12.32 2.51 -2.65
CA VAL A 88 -11.94 1.17 -2.19
C VAL A 88 -10.70 0.71 -2.95
N TRP A 89 -9.99 -0.28 -2.42
CA TRP A 89 -8.95 -0.94 -3.20
C TRP A 89 -9.55 -1.69 -4.39
N ALA A 90 -8.86 -1.64 -5.53
CA ALA A 90 -9.34 -2.22 -6.77
C ALA A 90 -9.54 -3.73 -6.66
N ARG A 91 -10.68 -4.21 -7.16
CA ARG A 91 -11.06 -5.63 -7.10
C ARG A 91 -11.96 -6.07 -8.25
N VAL A 92 -12.71 -5.15 -8.86
CA VAL A 92 -13.69 -5.46 -9.92
C VAL A 92 -13.02 -5.41 -11.28
N ASN A 93 -12.29 -4.33 -11.55
CA ASN A 93 -11.65 -4.01 -12.82
C ASN A 93 -10.13 -4.16 -12.77
N GLY A 94 -9.58 -4.55 -11.63
CA GLY A 94 -8.15 -4.78 -11.44
C GLY A 94 -7.84 -5.51 -10.14
N VAL A 95 -6.59 -5.39 -9.69
CA VAL A 95 -6.10 -5.94 -8.42
C VAL A 95 -5.68 -4.80 -7.50
N GLY A 96 -5.81 -5.00 -6.18
CA GLY A 96 -5.55 -3.95 -5.19
C GLY A 96 -4.12 -3.42 -5.22
N ALA A 97 -3.16 -4.22 -5.67
CA ALA A 97 -1.81 -3.79 -6.01
C ALA A 97 -1.16 -4.73 -7.03
N THR A 98 -0.27 -4.18 -7.84
CA THR A 98 0.69 -4.96 -8.65
C THR A 98 2.09 -4.73 -8.11
N ILE A 99 2.94 -5.76 -8.14
CA ILE A 99 4.30 -5.72 -7.60
C ILE A 99 5.25 -6.06 -8.72
N THR A 100 6.27 -5.22 -8.91
CA THR A 100 7.22 -5.33 -10.01
C THR A 100 8.65 -5.29 -9.50
N VAL A 101 9.48 -6.20 -10.00
CA VAL A 101 10.92 -6.24 -9.69
C VAL A 101 11.66 -5.38 -10.73
N PRO A 102 12.26 -4.23 -10.37
CA PRO A 102 12.84 -3.30 -11.34
C PRO A 102 14.01 -3.89 -12.14
N GLN A 103 14.74 -4.86 -11.57
CA GLN A 103 15.86 -5.52 -12.23
C GLN A 103 15.44 -6.73 -13.09
N GLY A 104 14.14 -7.00 -13.20
CA GLY A 104 13.62 -8.26 -13.75
C GLY A 104 13.61 -9.36 -12.70
N GLY A 105 12.74 -10.36 -12.89
CA GLY A 105 12.48 -11.41 -11.90
C GLY A 105 10.99 -11.57 -11.61
N SER A 106 10.65 -12.36 -10.59
CA SER A 106 9.28 -12.56 -10.11
C SER A 106 9.16 -12.09 -8.68
N ALA A 107 8.12 -11.31 -8.38
CA ALA A 107 7.73 -10.94 -7.01
C ALA A 107 6.87 -12.05 -6.38
N SER A 108 7.29 -13.31 -6.52
CA SER A 108 6.48 -14.48 -6.14
C SER A 108 6.40 -14.70 -4.64
N GLU A 109 7.31 -14.11 -3.86
CA GLU A 109 7.20 -14.09 -2.40
C GLU A 109 6.07 -13.19 -1.91
N PHE A 110 5.58 -12.26 -2.72
CA PHE A 110 4.53 -11.36 -2.29
C PHE A 110 3.13 -11.92 -2.46
N GLN A 111 2.31 -11.73 -1.43
CA GLN A 111 0.88 -11.93 -1.51
C GLN A 111 0.14 -10.61 -1.32
N VAL A 112 -0.71 -10.27 -2.30
CA VAL A 112 -1.62 -9.11 -2.20
C VAL A 112 -3.00 -9.61 -1.78
N ILE A 113 -3.48 -9.14 -0.62
CA ILE A 113 -4.73 -9.54 -0.02
C ILE A 113 -5.67 -8.34 0.04
N THR A 114 -6.86 -8.50 -0.53
CA THR A 114 -7.99 -7.58 -0.38
C THR A 114 -9.22 -8.38 0.04
N SER A 115 -10.08 -7.81 0.89
CA SER A 115 -11.30 -8.47 1.35
C SER A 115 -12.55 -7.62 1.07
N PRO A 116 -13.64 -8.22 0.56
CA PRO A 116 -14.93 -7.53 0.47
C PRO A 116 -15.49 -7.05 1.82
N SER A 117 -15.11 -7.70 2.93
CA SER A 117 -15.55 -7.30 4.28
C SER A 117 -14.82 -6.05 4.80
N SER A 118 -13.68 -5.71 4.20
CA SER A 118 -12.81 -4.60 4.61
C SER A 118 -12.23 -3.95 3.36
N PRO A 119 -13.06 -3.34 2.50
CA PRO A 119 -12.67 -2.91 1.16
C PRO A 119 -11.68 -1.73 1.14
N ASN A 120 -11.50 -1.09 2.29
CA ASN A 120 -10.52 -0.03 2.54
C ASN A 120 -9.17 -0.57 3.05
N LEU A 121 -9.04 -1.87 3.31
CA LEU A 121 -7.78 -2.48 3.76
C LEU A 121 -7.16 -3.32 2.64
N LEU A 122 -5.89 -3.05 2.37
CA LEU A 122 -5.02 -3.82 1.49
C LEU A 122 -3.85 -4.32 2.33
N THR A 123 -3.58 -5.62 2.28
CA THR A 123 -2.42 -6.21 2.94
C THR A 123 -1.49 -6.75 1.89
N ILE A 124 -0.22 -6.35 1.98
CA ILE A 124 0.85 -6.91 1.18
C ILE A 124 1.74 -7.70 2.15
N VAL A 125 1.75 -9.02 1.98
CA VAL A 125 2.59 -9.92 2.76
C VAL A 125 3.88 -10.13 2.00
N ASP A 126 5.00 -9.76 2.63
CA ASP A 126 6.34 -10.11 2.20
C ASP A 126 6.77 -11.40 2.91
N ASN A 127 6.88 -12.50 2.18
CA ASN A 127 7.19 -13.81 2.77
C ASN A 127 8.69 -14.09 2.91
N ASP A 128 9.58 -13.19 2.45
CA ASP A 128 11.04 -13.35 2.52
C ASP A 128 11.70 -12.01 2.93
N ASP A 129 12.97 -12.04 3.34
CA ASP A 129 13.80 -10.84 3.61
C ASP A 129 14.93 -10.74 2.57
N ASP A 130 14.59 -10.98 1.31
CA ASP A 130 15.57 -10.83 0.25
C ASP A 130 15.90 -9.35 0.01
N SER A 131 17.14 -9.08 -0.39
CA SER A 131 17.66 -7.71 -0.50
C SER A 131 17.22 -6.97 -1.76
N ASN A 132 16.06 -7.32 -2.29
CA ASN A 132 15.57 -6.82 -3.56
C ASN A 132 14.70 -5.58 -3.37
N THR A 133 14.80 -4.65 -4.32
CA THR A 133 13.90 -3.51 -4.40
C THR A 133 12.65 -3.89 -5.19
N TYR A 134 11.47 -3.52 -4.69
CA TYR A 134 10.18 -3.83 -5.32
C TYR A 134 9.35 -2.57 -5.52
N ASN A 135 8.80 -2.40 -6.72
CA ASN A 135 7.86 -1.32 -7.01
C ASN A 135 6.43 -1.85 -6.86
N TYR A 136 5.71 -1.34 -5.88
CA TYR A 136 4.31 -1.66 -5.64
C TYR A 136 3.46 -0.57 -6.27
N LYS A 137 2.47 -0.95 -7.06
CA LYS A 137 1.49 -0.04 -7.65
C LYS A 137 0.11 -0.42 -7.12
N PRO A 138 -0.28 0.07 -5.92
CA PRO A 138 -1.64 -0.03 -5.43
C PRO A 138 -2.61 0.59 -6.43
N ALA A 139 -3.86 0.14 -6.44
CA ALA A 139 -4.88 0.71 -7.30
C ALA A 139 -6.20 0.79 -6.57
N VAL A 140 -6.96 1.83 -6.86
CA VAL A 140 -8.27 2.10 -6.23
C VAL A 140 -9.39 2.06 -7.26
N GLU A 141 -10.59 1.84 -6.77
CA GLU A 141 -11.83 1.95 -7.53
C GLU A 141 -12.77 2.95 -6.86
N LEU A 142 -13.56 3.64 -7.68
CA LEU A 142 -14.62 4.54 -7.26
C LEU A 142 -15.99 3.86 -7.52
N PRO A 143 -16.58 3.17 -6.53
CA PRO A 143 -17.77 2.33 -6.75
C PRO A 143 -18.98 3.12 -7.23
N ASP A 144 -19.18 4.33 -6.67
CA ASP A 144 -20.30 5.22 -7.00
C ASP A 144 -20.19 5.80 -8.42
N LEU A 145 -19.03 5.63 -9.07
CA LEU A 145 -18.71 6.12 -10.41
C LEU A 145 -18.47 4.96 -11.39
N GLY A 146 -19.20 3.86 -11.21
CA GLY A 146 -19.15 2.69 -12.09
C GLY A 146 -17.89 1.84 -11.91
N ASN A 147 -17.32 1.82 -10.70
CA ASN A 147 -16.04 1.18 -10.39
C ASN A 147 -14.88 1.75 -11.24
N TYR A 148 -14.84 3.07 -11.39
CA TYR A 148 -13.78 3.75 -12.12
C TYR A 148 -12.41 3.39 -11.50
N TYR A 149 -11.52 2.79 -12.30
CA TYR A 149 -10.23 2.25 -11.85
C TYR A 149 -9.11 3.30 -11.98
N ILE A 150 -8.28 3.42 -10.93
CA ILE A 150 -7.16 4.36 -10.88
C ILE A 150 -5.95 3.66 -10.25
N SER A 151 -4.86 3.51 -11.00
CA SER A 151 -3.58 3.06 -10.44
C SER A 151 -2.89 4.20 -9.69
N LEU A 152 -2.35 3.89 -8.52
CA LEU A 152 -1.52 4.76 -7.71
C LEU A 152 -0.06 4.33 -7.88
N ASP A 153 0.86 5.28 -8.05
CA ASP A 153 2.28 5.01 -8.27
C ASP A 153 3.15 5.40 -7.05
N PRO A 154 3.24 4.59 -5.97
CA PRO A 154 4.31 4.67 -4.98
C PRO A 154 5.54 3.84 -5.40
N GLN A 155 6.71 4.11 -4.80
CA GLN A 155 7.91 3.27 -4.87
C GLN A 155 8.23 2.72 -3.47
N ILE A 156 8.87 1.55 -3.34
CA ILE A 156 9.32 0.98 -2.05
C ILE A 156 10.72 0.39 -2.25
N VAL A 157 11.61 0.52 -1.26
CA VAL A 157 13.00 0.06 -1.33
C VAL A 157 13.28 -0.88 -0.15
N ASN A 158 13.28 -2.19 -0.41
CA ASN A 158 13.81 -3.20 0.51
C ASN A 158 15.32 -3.32 0.29
N LYS A 159 16.14 -3.00 1.29
CA LYS A 159 17.54 -3.47 1.38
C LYS A 159 17.92 -3.74 2.85
N PRO A 160 17.93 -4.97 3.32
CA PRO A 160 18.63 -5.30 4.54
C PRO A 160 20.14 -5.08 4.33
N LYS A 161 20.84 -4.72 5.41
CA LYS A 161 22.30 -4.63 5.46
C LYS A 161 22.89 -5.81 6.22
#